data_AF-A0A7X9C4H3-F1
#
_entry.id   AF-A0A7X9C4H3-F1
#
_cell.length_a   1.000
_cell.length_b   1.000
_cell.length_c   1.000
_cell.angle_alpha   90.00
_cell.angle_beta   90.00
_cell.angle_gamma   90.00
#
_symmetry.space_group_name_H-M   'P 1'
#
loop_
_entity.id
_entity.type
_entity.pdbx_description
1 polymer ?
#
loop_
_entity_poly.entity_id
_entity_poly.type
_entity_poly.pdbx_seq_one_letter_code
_entity_poly.pdbx_strand_id
1 'polypeptide(L)' 'MSAEVNEKWLNEKGYELLTFDKNWIVAFRKDNGFVQIFMKDLMNKDSENQTFTLLNDEIATINKAVCG' A
#
# COMPACT_ATOMS: atom_id res chain seq x y z
N MET A 1 -11.14 -9.04 -18.52
CA MET A 1 -11.62 -8.69 -17.16
C MET A 1 -10.40 -8.40 -16.31
N SER A 2 -10.16 -7.13 -15.99
CA SER A 2 -9.19 -6.75 -14.96
C SER A 2 -9.71 -7.26 -13.62
N ALA A 3 -8.88 -7.98 -12.86
CA ALA A 3 -9.27 -8.44 -11.52
C ALA A 3 -9.63 -7.23 -10.65
N GLU A 4 -10.80 -7.28 -10.01
CA GLU A 4 -11.23 -6.23 -9.09
C GLU A 4 -10.33 -6.26 -7.85
N VAL A 5 -9.63 -5.14 -7.59
CA VAL A 5 -8.79 -4.99 -6.40
C VAL A 5 -9.71 -4.79 -5.20
N ASN A 6 -9.72 -5.75 -4.30
CA ASN A 6 -10.47 -5.70 -3.04
C ASN A 6 -9.61 -6.28 -1.90
N GLU A 7 -10.13 -6.23 -0.67
CA GLU A 7 -9.41 -6.72 0.52
C GLU A 7 -8.97 -8.19 0.37
N LYS A 8 -9.82 -9.05 -0.20
CA LYS A 8 -9.49 -10.45 -0.44
C LYS A 8 -8.29 -10.59 -1.39
N TRP A 9 -8.30 -9.85 -2.50
CA TRP A 9 -7.19 -9.84 -3.45
C TRP A 9 -5.89 -9.36 -2.81
N LEU A 10 -5.94 -8.35 -1.94
CA LEU A 10 -4.77 -7.85 -1.20
C LEU A 10 -4.21 -8.91 -0.26
N ASN A 11 -5.07 -9.54 0.54
CA ASN A 11 -4.69 -10.58 1.49
C ASN A 11 -4.06 -11.79 0.77
N GLU A 12 -4.62 -12.22 -0.37
CA GLU A 12 -4.04 -13.28 -1.22
C GLU A 12 -2.65 -12.94 -1.78
N LYS A 13 -2.33 -11.64 -1.90
CA LYS A 13 -1.03 -11.14 -2.35
C LYS A 13 -0.06 -10.84 -1.19
N GLY A 14 -0.47 -11.10 0.05
CA GLY A 14 0.33 -10.87 1.26
C GLY A 14 0.37 -9.42 1.71
N TYR A 15 -0.56 -8.58 1.24
CA TYR A 15 -0.72 -7.22 1.73
C TYR A 15 -1.61 -7.17 2.97
N GLU A 16 -1.19 -6.36 3.93
CA GLU A 16 -1.98 -5.90 5.07
C GLU A 16 -2.60 -4.54 4.75
N LEU A 17 -3.87 -4.37 5.12
CA LEU A 17 -4.62 -3.16 4.82
C LEU A 17 -4.26 -2.00 5.78
N LEU A 18 -3.97 -0.82 5.24
CA LEU A 18 -3.79 0.42 6.02
C LEU A 18 -5.07 1.25 6.05
N THR A 19 -5.66 1.49 4.87
CA THR A 19 -6.97 2.14 4.76
C THR A 19 -7.74 1.57 3.59
N PHE A 20 -9.04 1.39 3.78
CA PHE A 20 -9.99 1.09 2.73
C PHE A 20 -11.18 2.02 2.95
N ASP A 21 -11.17 3.15 2.27
CA ASP A 21 -12.30 4.08 2.28
C ASP A 21 -12.94 4.17 0.90
N LYS A 22 -13.94 5.06 0.76
CA LYS A 22 -14.71 5.20 -0.48
C LYS A 22 -13.87 5.70 -1.67
N ASN A 23 -12.71 6.30 -1.38
CA ASN A 23 -11.85 6.96 -2.35
C ASN A 23 -10.52 6.23 -2.53
N TRP A 24 -9.98 5.61 -1.48
CA TRP A 24 -8.64 5.03 -1.53
C TRP A 24 -8.59 3.64 -0.93
N ILE A 25 -7.81 2.78 -1.59
CA ILE A 25 -7.25 1.57 -1.02
C ILE A 25 -5.77 1.83 -0.81
N VAL A 26 -5.30 1.69 0.43
CA VAL A 26 -3.89 1.68 0.76
C VAL A 26 -3.59 0.42 1.56
N ALA A 27 -2.59 -0.33 1.11
CA ALA A 27 -2.14 -1.54 1.76
C ALA A 27 -0.62 -1.60 1.72
N PHE A 28 -0.01 -2.39 2.59
CA PHE A 28 1.42 -2.59 2.60
C PHE A 28 1.76 -4.06 2.77
N ARG A 29 2.90 -4.48 2.26
CA ARG A 29 3.48 -5.77 2.62
C ARG A 29 4.93 -5.56 3.00
N LYS A 30 5.38 -6.35 3.97
CA LYS A 30 6.75 -6.33 4.43
C LYS A 30 7.50 -7.52 3.86
N ASP A 31 8.66 -7.23 3.28
CA ASP A 31 9.63 -8.22 2.87
C ASP A 31 10.95 -8.01 3.64
N ASN A 32 11.93 -8.89 3.43
CA ASN A 32 13.23 -8.78 4.08
C ASN A 32 13.98 -7.52 3.59
N GLY A 33 13.91 -6.45 4.37
CA GLY A 33 14.69 -5.21 4.17
C GLY A 33 13.90 -4.03 3.61
N PHE A 34 12.66 -4.25 3.18
CA PHE A 34 11.80 -3.19 2.63
C PHE A 34 10.32 -3.42 2.91
N VAL A 35 9.54 -2.35 2.77
CA VAL A 35 8.08 -2.37 2.77
C VAL A 35 7.60 -1.87 1.41
N GLN A 36 6.71 -2.61 0.78
CA GLN A 36 6.03 -2.16 -0.43
C GLN A 36 4.66 -1.64 -0.04
N ILE A 37 4.35 -0.41 -0.45
CA ILE A 37 3.04 0.21 -0.26
C ILE A 37 2.31 0.19 -1.59
N PHE A 38 1.08 -0.33 -1.56
CA PHE A 38 0.13 -0.37 -2.64
C PHE A 38 -0.92 0.73 -2.41
N MET A 39 -1.22 1.49 -3.46
CA MET A 39 -2.25 2.52 -3.46
C MET A 39 -3.12 2.41 -4.70
N LYS A 40 -4.42 2.62 -4.53
CA LYS A 40 -5.37 2.73 -5.63
C LYS A 40 -6.42 3.78 -5.31
N ASP A 41 -6.57 4.74 -6.22
CA ASP A 41 -7.70 5.67 -6.23
C ASP A 41 -8.93 4.92 -6.81
N LEU A 42 -10.00 4.84 -6.02
CA LEU A 42 -11.26 4.21 -6.39
C LEU A 42 -12.22 5.18 -7.11
N MET A 43 -12.01 6.48 -6.97
CA MET A 43 -12.81 7.51 -7.63
C MET A 43 -12.36 7.72 -9.08
N ASN A 44 -11.08 7.55 -9.35
CA ASN A 44 -10.52 7.64 -10.68
C ASN A 44 -10.43 6.25 -11.34
N LYS A 45 -11.38 5.94 -12.24
CA LYS A 45 -11.44 4.67 -12.98
C LYS A 45 -10.23 4.44 -13.90
N ASP A 46 -9.56 5.50 -14.30
CA ASP A 46 -8.35 5.46 -15.13
C ASP A 46 -7.08 5.43 -14.27
N SER A 47 -7.20 5.50 -12.94
CA SER A 47 -6.04 5.36 -12.05
C SER A 47 -5.52 3.93 -12.11
N GLU A 48 -4.31 3.81 -12.64
CA GLU A 48 -3.50 2.62 -12.46
C GLU A 48 -3.19 2.43 -10.96
N ASN A 49 -2.92 1.17 -10.60
CA ASN A 49 -2.45 0.87 -9.26
C ASN A 49 -1.04 1.45 -9.10
N GLN A 50 -0.81 2.17 -8.01
CA GLN A 50 0.50 2.71 -7.69
C GLN A 50 1.17 1.83 -6.64
N THR A 51 2.45 1.54 -6.85
CA THR A 51 3.27 0.85 -5.85
C THR A 51 4.57 1.61 -5.66
N PHE A 52 4.97 1.77 -4.40
CA PHE A 52 6.28 2.30 -4.06
C PHE A 52 6.90 1.46 -2.95
N THR A 53 8.22 1.42 -2.95
CA THR A 53 9.01 0.60 -2.03
C THR A 53 9.82 1.52 -1.14
N LEU A 54 9.74 1.29 0.17
CA LEU A 54 10.55 1.97 1.18
C LEU A 54 11.51 0.97 1.81
N LEU A 55 12.78 1.31 1.88
CA LEU A 55 13.78 0.57 2.64
C LEU A 55 13.52 0.76 4.14
N ASN A 56 13.91 -0.21 4.96
CA ASN A 56 13.76 -0.11 6.42
C ASN A 56 14.42 1.15 7.01
N ASP A 57 15.54 1.61 6.45
CA ASP A 57 16.23 2.83 6.89
C ASP A 57 15.44 4.10 6.54
N GLU A 58 14.71 4.10 5.42
CA GLU A 58 13.80 5.20 5.05
C GLU A 58 12.61 5.24 6.01
N ILE A 59 12.06 4.08 6.38
CA ILE A 59 10.98 3.97 7.38
C ILE A 59 11.48 4.47 8.75
N ALA A 60 12.68 4.07 9.17
CA ALA A 60 13.28 4.55 10.41
C ALA A 60 13.45 6.08 10.41
N THR A 61 13.87 6.64 9.27
CA THR A 61 14.02 8.10 9.09
C THR A 61 12.67 8.81 9.19
N ILE A 62 11.62 8.30 8.52
CA ILE A 62 10.27 8.86 8.61
C ILE A 62 9.75 8.78 10.04
N ASN A 63 9.87 7.62 10.70
CA ASN A 63 9.40 7.43 12.07
C ASN A 63 10.09 8.41 13.03
N LYS A 64 11.39 8.63 12.87
CA LYS A 64 12.13 9.63 13.64
C LYS A 64 11.63 11.06 13.39
N ALA A 65 11.25 11.39 12.16
CA ALA A 65 10.75 12.73 11.80
C ALA A 65 9.31 12.99 12.27
N VAL A 66 8.48 11.94 12.38
CA VAL A 66 7.06 12.05 12.75
C VAL A 66 6.85 11.88 14.26
N CYS A 67 7.55 10.94 14.88
CA CYS A 67 7.33 10.53 16.27
C CYS A 67 8.44 10.97 17.23
N GLY A 68 9.58 11.44 16.71
CA GLY A 68 10.71 11.97 17.49
C GLY A 68 10.64 13.48 17.62
#